data_AF-A0A4Q6DN23-F1
#
_entry.id   AF-A0A4Q6DN23-F1
#
_cell.length_a   1.000
_cell.length_b   1.000
_cell.length_c   1.000
_cell.angle_alpha   90.00
_cell.angle_beta   90.00
_cell.angle_gamma   90.00
#
_symmetry.space_group_name_H-M   'P 1'
#
loop_
_entity.id
_entity.type
_entity.pdbx_description
1 polymer ?
#
loop_
_entity_poly.entity_id
_entity_poly.type
_entity_poly.pdbx_seq_one_letter_code
_entity_poly.pdbx_strand_id
1 'polypeptide(L)'
;MSKLTLIVLIVAAVNSCNQQPQQQAEIKCPDMMCTRIFASVPISFVNSSGQPAAMKYYKAVNLRTGEDITKPNSKSGSTFTVADDSDLKKLTEAG
;
A
#
# COMPACT_ATOMS: atom_id res chain seq x y z
N MET A 1 -21.58 -43.90 50.34
CA MET A 1 -20.55 -43.42 49.39
C MET A 1 -21.21 -42.42 48.46
N SER A 2 -21.19 -41.12 48.77
CA SER A 2 -21.87 -40.11 47.93
C SER A 2 -21.43 -38.65 48.17
N LYS A 3 -20.65 -38.37 49.22
CA LYS A 3 -20.22 -36.99 49.53
C LYS A 3 -18.81 -36.68 49.04
N LEU A 4 -17.92 -37.67 49.03
CA LEU A 4 -16.54 -37.51 48.55
C LEU A 4 -16.45 -37.33 47.02
N THR A 5 -17.28 -38.05 46.26
CA THR A 5 -17.35 -37.91 44.80
C THR A 5 -17.89 -36.54 44.37
N LEU A 6 -18.83 -35.96 45.12
CA LEU A 6 -19.36 -34.63 44.84
C LEU A 6 -18.30 -33.54 45.06
N ILE A 7 -17.49 -33.67 46.11
CA ILE A 7 -16.42 -32.72 46.43
C ILE A 7 -15.34 -32.72 45.35
N VAL A 8 -14.95 -33.89 44.84
CA VAL A 8 -13.97 -33.98 43.75
C VAL A 8 -14.48 -33.31 42.46
N LEU A 9 -15.78 -33.44 42.16
CA LEU A 9 -16.37 -32.82 40.98
C LEU A 9 -16.43 -31.28 41.10
N ILE A 10 -16.72 -30.77 42.29
CA ILE A 10 -16.78 -29.32 42.56
C ILE A 10 -15.37 -28.69 42.48
N VAL A 11 -14.34 -29.37 43.00
CA VAL A 11 -12.95 -28.89 42.94
C VAL A 11 -12.40 -28.88 41.50
N ALA A 12 -12.82 -29.84 40.66
CA ALA A 12 -12.45 -29.85 39.25
C ALA A 12 -13.11 -28.70 38.45
N ALA A 13 -14.36 -28.34 38.78
CA ALA A 13 -15.09 -27.27 38.10
C ALA A 13 -14.53 -25.87 38.38
N VAL A 14 -14.06 -25.59 39.61
CA VAL A 14 -13.54 -24.26 39.97
C VAL A 14 -12.15 -23.95 39.40
N ASN A 15 -11.38 -24.95 38.95
CA ASN A 15 -10.11 -24.73 38.26
C ASN A 15 -10.27 -24.47 36.75
N SER A 16 -11.47 -24.62 36.17
CA SER A 16 -11.72 -24.33 34.75
C SER A 16 -11.97 -22.85 34.47
N CYS A 17 -12.13 -22.02 35.50
CA CYS A 17 -12.35 -20.58 35.38
C CYS A 17 -11.10 -19.79 35.79
N ASN A 18 -9.96 -20.15 35.22
CA ASN A 18 -8.81 -19.24 35.14
C ASN A 18 -8.55 -18.95 33.66
N GLN A 19 -9.60 -18.51 32.96
CA GLN A 19 -9.36 -17.61 31.85
C GLN A 19 -8.80 -16.36 32.50
N GLN A 20 -7.47 -16.18 32.40
CA GLN A 20 -6.91 -14.83 32.45
C GLN A 20 -7.86 -13.98 31.62
N PRO A 21 -8.21 -12.75 32.04
CA PRO A 21 -8.70 -11.80 31.06
C PRO A 21 -7.60 -11.81 30.02
N GLN A 22 -7.84 -12.50 28.89
CA GLN A 22 -7.15 -12.20 27.67
C GLN A 22 -7.41 -10.73 27.61
N GLN A 23 -6.36 -9.97 27.86
CA GLN A 23 -6.30 -8.60 27.43
C GLN A 23 -6.88 -8.73 26.03
N GLN A 24 -8.10 -8.24 25.85
CA GLN A 24 -8.47 -7.71 24.57
C GLN A 24 -7.44 -6.60 24.46
N ALA A 25 -6.23 -6.99 24.01
CA ALA A 25 -5.43 -6.16 23.18
C ALA A 25 -6.47 -5.71 22.19
N GLU A 26 -6.91 -4.46 22.39
CA GLU A 26 -7.36 -3.58 21.34
C GLU A 26 -6.95 -4.23 20.04
N ILE A 27 -7.91 -4.64 19.21
CA ILE A 27 -7.61 -5.14 17.88
C ILE A 27 -6.90 -3.97 17.20
N LYS A 28 -5.60 -3.86 17.43
CA LYS A 28 -4.63 -3.18 16.63
C LYS A 28 -4.74 -4.00 15.38
N CYS A 29 -5.57 -3.53 14.45
CA CYS A 29 -5.66 -4.06 13.10
C CYS A 29 -4.23 -4.51 12.76
N PRO A 30 -3.97 -5.82 12.63
CA PRO A 30 -2.61 -6.30 12.43
C PRO A 30 -2.10 -5.51 11.25
N ASP A 31 -1.02 -4.72 11.47
CA ASP A 31 -0.53 -3.68 10.58
C ASP A 31 -0.95 -4.02 9.16
N MET A 32 -2.04 -3.39 8.68
CA MET A 32 -2.58 -3.76 7.38
C MET A 32 -1.38 -3.70 6.46
N MET A 33 -1.10 -4.79 5.76
CA MET A 33 -0.09 -4.79 4.73
C MET A 33 -0.61 -3.78 3.70
N CYS A 34 -0.23 -2.51 3.86
CA CYS A 34 -0.45 -1.48 2.88
C CYS A 34 0.30 -2.00 1.67
N THR A 35 -0.43 -2.65 0.78
CA THR A 35 0.14 -3.04 -0.50
C THR A 35 0.57 -1.71 -1.09
N ARG A 36 1.88 -1.50 -1.27
CA ARG A 36 2.38 -0.27 -1.86
C ARG A 36 1.82 -0.23 -3.27
N ILE A 37 0.76 0.54 -3.46
CA ILE A 37 0.19 0.80 -4.77
C ILE A 37 1.21 1.70 -5.44
N PHE A 38 1.90 1.17 -6.45
CA PHE A 38 2.77 1.98 -7.28
C PHE A 38 1.91 2.68 -8.33
N ALA A 39 1.81 4.00 -8.24
CA ALA A 39 1.13 4.80 -9.26
C ALA A 39 2.14 5.31 -10.29
N SER A 40 1.72 5.31 -11.55
CA SER A 40 2.49 5.86 -12.65
C SER A 40 1.56 6.43 -13.71
N VAL A 41 2.05 7.42 -14.45
CA VAL A 41 1.36 8.04 -15.58
C VAL A 41 2.09 7.64 -16.86
N PRO A 42 1.66 6.59 -17.57
CA PRO A 42 2.22 6.21 -18.85
C PRO A 42 1.61 7.05 -19.98
N ILE A 43 2.44 7.59 -20.86
CA ILE A 43 2.03 8.30 -22.07
C ILE A 43 2.62 7.61 -23.29
N SER A 44 1.76 7.20 -24.22
CA SER A 44 2.18 6.65 -25.52
C SER A 44 2.04 7.72 -26.60
N PHE A 45 3.12 7.96 -27.34
CA PHE A 45 3.08 8.87 -28.49
C PHE A 45 2.65 8.11 -29.74
N VAL A 46 1.75 8.72 -30.51
CA VAL A 46 1.26 8.19 -31.78
C VAL A 46 1.38 9.24 -32.88
N ASN A 47 1.48 8.79 -34.13
CA ASN A 47 1.45 9.66 -35.30
C ASN A 47 0.01 10.05 -35.68
N SER A 48 -0.15 10.84 -36.74
CA SER A 48 -1.46 11.28 -37.25
C SER A 48 -2.39 10.15 -37.69
N SER A 49 -1.83 8.98 -37.98
CA SER A 49 -2.57 7.75 -38.32
C SER A 49 -2.80 6.83 -37.11
N GLY A 50 -2.49 7.30 -35.89
CA GLY A 50 -2.72 6.56 -34.65
C GLY A 50 -1.73 5.43 -34.36
N GLN A 51 -0.67 5.28 -35.16
CA GLN A 51 0.34 4.25 -34.94
C GLN A 51 1.41 4.73 -33.95
N PRO A 52 2.01 3.82 -33.15
CA PRO A 52 3.10 4.14 -32.22
C PRO A 52 4.24 4.91 -32.88
N ALA A 53 4.61 6.05 -32.30
CA ALA A 53 5.69 6.89 -32.78
C ALA A 53 6.83 6.95 -31.76
N ALA A 54 8.06 6.70 -32.20
CA ALA A 54 9.23 6.85 -31.35
C ALA A 54 9.60 8.32 -31.22
N MET A 55 9.57 8.85 -30.00
CA MET A 55 10.05 10.20 -29.70
C MET A 55 11.53 10.17 -29.31
N LYS A 56 12.29 11.13 -29.84
CA LYS A 56 13.72 11.33 -29.53
C LYS A 56 13.92 12.19 -28.29
N TYR A 57 13.09 13.20 -28.11
CA TYR A 57 13.14 14.14 -27.00
C TYR A 57 11.75 14.30 -26.41
N TYR A 58 11.65 14.29 -25.09
CA TYR A 58 10.44 14.65 -24.35
C TYR A 58 10.84 15.43 -23.10
N LYS A 59 9.90 16.22 -22.57
CA LYS A 59 10.06 16.94 -21.32
C LYS A 59 8.76 16.85 -20.53
N ALA A 60 8.86 16.52 -19.25
CA ALA A 60 7.75 16.55 -18.30
C ALA A 60 8.00 17.71 -17.32
N VAL A 61 7.02 18.61 -17.18
CA VAL A 61 7.13 19.81 -16.36
C VAL A 61 5.94 19.90 -15.43
N ASN A 62 6.18 20.10 -14.13
CA ASN A 62 5.12 20.49 -13.23
C ASN A 62 4.75 21.95 -13.50
N LEU A 63 3.57 22.20 -14.06
CA LEU A 63 3.13 23.56 -14.43
C LEU A 63 2.86 24.47 -13.22
N ARG A 64 2.64 23.91 -12.02
CA ARG A 64 2.46 24.70 -10.79
C ARG A 64 3.77 25.32 -10.32
N THR A 65 4.87 24.55 -10.36
CA THR A 65 6.18 24.98 -9.83
C THR A 65 7.17 25.38 -10.91
N GLY A 66 6.93 25.00 -12.17
CA GLY A 66 7.87 25.14 -13.28
C GLY A 66 9.00 24.11 -13.27
N GLU A 67 9.01 23.16 -12.34
CA GLU A 67 10.09 22.19 -12.20
C GLU A 67 10.07 21.13 -13.31
N ASP A 68 11.27 20.79 -13.78
CA ASP A 68 11.49 19.66 -14.67
C ASP A 68 11.48 18.35 -13.88
N ILE A 69 10.56 17.45 -14.24
CA ILE A 69 10.41 16.11 -13.66
C ILE A 69 10.72 15.00 -14.67
N THR A 70 11.37 15.36 -15.79
CA THR A 70 11.75 14.42 -16.85
C THR A 70 12.73 13.37 -16.33
N LYS A 71 12.44 12.10 -16.63
CA LYS A 71 13.28 10.97 -16.22
C LYS A 71 14.10 10.44 -17.40
N PRO A 72 15.40 10.16 -17.21
CA PRO A 72 16.28 9.71 -18.29
C PRO A 72 15.95 8.30 -18.81
N ASN A 73 15.36 7.43 -17.98
CA ASN A 73 15.14 6.01 -18.29
C ASN A 73 13.66 5.57 -18.19
N SER A 74 12.70 6.46 -18.42
CA SER A 74 11.27 6.14 -18.30
C SER A 74 10.63 5.57 -19.57
N LYS A 75 11.42 5.30 -20.61
CA LYS A 75 10.95 4.90 -21.93
C LYS A 75 10.88 3.38 -22.08
N SER A 76 9.74 2.89 -22.57
CA SER A 76 9.55 1.53 -23.09
C SER A 76 8.86 1.62 -24.45
N GLY A 77 9.62 1.44 -25.54
CA GLY A 77 9.11 1.61 -26.91
C GLY A 77 8.64 3.04 -27.19
N SER A 78 7.35 3.20 -27.55
CA SER A 78 6.68 4.50 -27.75
C SER A 78 6.04 5.07 -26.48
N THR A 79 6.12 4.34 -25.36
CA THR A 79 5.52 4.70 -24.08
C THR A 79 6.56 5.26 -23.13
N PHE A 80 6.20 6.33 -22.42
CA PHE A 80 7.05 7.01 -21.46
C PHE A 80 6.30 7.12 -20.13
N THR A 81 6.94 6.73 -19.04
CA THR A 81 6.44 7.04 -17.69
C THR A 81 6.77 8.49 -17.37
N VAL A 82 5.79 9.38 -17.44
CA VAL A 82 6.02 10.84 -17.30
C VAL A 82 6.00 11.31 -15.85
N ALA A 83 5.36 10.54 -14.97
CA ALA A 83 5.36 10.73 -13.53
C ALA A 83 5.13 9.39 -12.83
N ASP A 84 5.69 9.22 -11.65
CA ASP A 84 5.39 8.09 -10.74
C ASP A 84 5.54 8.55 -9.28
N ASP A 85 5.41 7.61 -8.35
CA ASP A 85 5.47 7.91 -6.92
C ASP A 85 6.78 8.56 -6.44
N SER A 86 7.89 8.43 -7.19
CA SER A 86 9.12 9.15 -6.85
C SER A 86 9.05 10.66 -7.09
N ASP A 87 8.03 11.13 -7.83
CA ASP A 87 7.77 12.55 -8.04
C ASP A 87 6.80 13.14 -7.01
N LEU A 88 6.28 12.34 -6.05
CA LEU A 88 5.23 12.77 -5.12
C LEU A 88 5.55 14.10 -4.45
N LYS A 89 6.74 14.28 -3.88
CA LYS A 89 7.17 15.55 -3.24
C LYS A 89 7.11 16.76 -4.17
N LYS A 90 7.29 16.55 -5.47
CA LYS A 90 7.23 17.62 -6.46
C LYS A 90 5.81 17.88 -6.93
N LEU A 91 4.92 16.88 -6.85
CA LEU A 91 3.55 16.96 -7.35
C LEU A 91 2.54 17.38 -6.27
N THR A 92 2.79 17.04 -5.00
CA THR A 92 1.98 17.44 -3.84
C THR A 92 1.99 18.94 -3.61
N GLU A 93 0.85 19.47 -3.15
CA GLU A 93 0.73 20.89 -2.79
C GLU A 93 1.64 21.28 -1.62
N ALA A 94 1.95 20.32 -0.73
CA ALA A 94 2.75 20.53 0.48
C ALA A 94 4.27 20.42 0.29
N GLY A 95 4.76 20.01 -0.89
CA GLY A 95 6.17 19.65 -1.09
C GLY A 95 6.53 18.28 -0.52
#